data_AF-A0A6L5TDG2-F1
#
_entry.id   AF-A0A6L5TDG2-F1
#
_cell.length_a   1.000
_cell.length_b   1.000
_cell.length_c   1.000
_cell.angle_alpha   90.00
_cell.angle_beta   90.00
_cell.angle_gamma   90.00
#
_symmetry.space_group_name_H-M   'P 1'
#
loop_
_entity.id
_entity.type
_entity.pdbx_description
1 polymer ?
#
loop_
_entity_poly.entity_id
_entity_poly.type
_entity_poly.pdbx_seq_one_letter_code
_entity_poly.pdbx_strand_id
1 'polypeptide(L)'
;MKLSTNFTLFGLNVKAIQAYLKEQAKDRRGVRITCRGDLVYIITAYTAFKLPSVLYADVIQPVTFRECPADGVTIISAQYGFEVEENAPDLVDIFKRHAPNEKPVERTPFLQDIPTGKKKSGLARLFHIGTTPILINADYDSMVNPVQFTYHGTTRGYSPVYAVSASDPTISVIMLPIKPTAEVETLCKKMFSE
;
A
#
# COMPACT_ATOMS: atom_id res chain seq x y z
N MET A 1 -12.67 -1.60 15.24
CA MET A 1 -11.64 -0.61 14.84
C MET A 1 -12.39 0.61 14.33
N LYS A 2 -12.37 1.73 15.07
CA LYS A 2 -12.86 3.01 14.52
C LYS A 2 -11.94 3.34 13.35
N LEU A 3 -12.47 3.34 12.13
CA LEU A 3 -11.77 3.96 11.00
C LEU A 3 -11.39 5.37 11.46
N SER A 4 -10.14 5.77 11.27
CA SER A 4 -9.77 7.18 11.32
C SER A 4 -10.76 7.92 10.43
N THR A 5 -11.60 8.79 11.00
CA THR A 5 -12.61 9.56 10.25
C THR A 5 -11.97 10.62 9.33
N ASN A 6 -10.64 10.57 9.13
CA ASN A 6 -9.85 11.57 8.43
C ASN A 6 -9.43 11.08 7.03
N PHE A 7 -10.38 10.62 6.22
CA PHE A 7 -10.16 10.46 4.77
C PHE A 7 -10.50 11.79 4.10
N THR A 8 -9.52 12.48 3.53
CA THR A 8 -9.67 13.88 3.10
C THR A 8 -9.42 14.11 1.62
N LEU A 9 -8.74 13.20 0.93
CA LEU A 9 -8.33 13.39 -0.47
C LEU A 9 -8.64 12.14 -1.30
N PHE A 10 -9.75 12.15 -2.05
CA PHE A 10 -10.20 11.01 -2.88
C PHE A 10 -10.24 9.67 -2.11
N GLY A 11 -10.61 9.71 -0.83
CA GLY A 11 -10.63 8.53 0.04
C GLY A 11 -9.28 8.09 0.58
N LEU A 12 -8.21 8.84 0.35
CA LEU A 12 -6.91 8.62 0.97
C LEU A 12 -6.87 9.22 2.38
N ASN A 13 -6.31 8.46 3.32
CA ASN A 13 -5.95 8.95 4.65
C ASN A 13 -4.56 9.59 4.57
N VAL A 14 -4.54 10.83 4.09
CA VAL A 14 -3.31 11.60 3.84
C VAL A 14 -2.41 11.62 5.08
N LYS A 15 -2.98 11.84 6.28
CA LYS A 15 -2.20 11.86 7.52
C LYS A 15 -1.48 10.54 7.80
N ALA A 16 -2.14 9.40 7.56
CA ALA A 16 -1.53 8.09 7.74
C ALA A 16 -0.42 7.84 6.71
N ILE A 17 -0.66 8.20 5.45
CA ILE A 17 0.34 8.05 4.37
C ILE A 17 1.57 8.91 4.67
N GLN A 18 1.38 10.19 5.03
CA GLN A 18 2.47 11.10 5.39
C GLN A 18 3.28 10.60 6.58
N ALA A 19 2.62 10.12 7.64
CA ALA A 19 3.30 9.56 8.80
C ALA A 19 4.11 8.31 8.43
N TYR A 20 3.53 7.43 7.62
CA TYR A 20 4.21 6.22 7.15
C TYR A 20 5.43 6.54 6.28
N LEU A 21 5.28 7.40 5.27
CA LEU A 21 6.37 7.78 4.37
C LEU A 21 7.49 8.48 5.14
N LYS A 22 7.16 9.33 6.12
CA LYS A 22 8.15 9.96 7.01
C LYS A 22 8.93 8.94 7.81
N GLU A 23 8.29 7.88 8.29
CA GLU A 23 8.98 6.80 9.01
C GLU A 23 9.89 6.00 8.06
N GLN A 24 9.37 5.58 6.91
CA GLN A 24 10.13 4.82 5.91
C GLN A 24 11.32 5.61 5.35
N ALA A 25 11.22 6.94 5.26
CA ALA A 25 12.30 7.78 4.78
C ALA A 25 13.51 7.84 5.72
N LYS A 26 13.37 7.44 6.99
CA LYS A 26 14.50 7.30 7.92
C LYS A 26 15.45 6.17 7.52
N ASP A 27 14.93 5.17 6.81
CA ASP A 27 15.72 4.08 6.28
C ASP A 27 16.32 4.49 4.93
N ARG A 28 17.64 4.33 4.80
CA ARG A 28 18.35 4.59 3.54
C ARG A 28 17.79 3.66 2.47
N ARG A 29 17.34 4.24 1.35
CA ARG A 29 16.66 3.55 0.23
C ARG A 29 15.32 2.91 0.60
N GLY A 30 14.73 3.28 1.74
CA GLY A 30 13.42 2.81 2.21
C GLY A 30 12.23 3.39 1.44
N VAL A 31 12.41 4.54 0.77
CA VAL A 31 11.41 5.16 -0.10
C VAL A 31 12.02 5.42 -1.47
N ARG A 32 11.32 5.03 -2.54
CA ARG A 32 11.64 5.40 -3.92
C ARG A 32 10.46 6.09 -4.57
N ILE A 33 10.70 7.13 -5.35
CA ILE A 33 9.66 7.93 -6.03
C ILE A 33 10.06 8.17 -7.47
N THR A 34 9.19 7.85 -8.41
CA THR A 34 9.38 8.08 -9.85
C THR A 34 8.19 8.82 -10.44
N CYS A 35 8.47 9.84 -11.26
CA CYS A 35 7.44 10.47 -12.09
C CYS A 35 7.50 9.90 -13.51
N ARG A 36 6.31 9.60 -14.07
CA ARG A 36 6.10 9.12 -15.43
C ARG A 36 4.85 9.78 -16.00
N GLY A 37 5.03 10.75 -16.88
CA GLY A 37 3.95 11.60 -17.37
C GLY A 37 3.21 12.28 -16.20
N ASP A 38 1.89 12.15 -16.17
CA ASP A 38 1.04 12.75 -15.13
C ASP A 38 0.90 11.87 -13.87
N LEU A 39 1.69 10.81 -13.74
CA LEU A 39 1.61 9.87 -12.63
C LEU A 39 2.91 9.84 -11.83
N VAL A 40 2.75 9.73 -10.51
CA VAL A 40 3.82 9.49 -9.56
C VAL A 40 3.66 8.12 -8.91
N TYR A 41 4.78 7.41 -8.84
CA TYR A 41 4.90 6.07 -8.29
C TYR A 41 5.79 6.12 -7.07
N ILE A 42 5.29 5.70 -5.92
CA ILE A 42 6.03 5.70 -4.65
C ILE A 42 6.06 4.28 -4.13
N ILE A 43 7.24 3.80 -3.75
CA ILE A 43 7.43 2.43 -3.29
C ILE A 43 8.21 2.43 -2.00
N THR A 44 7.69 1.69 -1.03
CA THR A 44 8.35 1.35 0.23
C THR A 44 8.54 -0.17 0.32
N ALA A 45 9.06 -0.65 1.44
CA ALA A 45 9.25 -2.09 1.66
C ALA A 45 7.93 -2.89 1.63
N TYR A 46 6.80 -2.29 2.00
CA TYR A 46 5.54 -3.02 2.23
C TYR A 46 4.32 -2.42 1.52
N THR A 47 4.46 -1.24 0.92
CA THR A 47 3.33 -0.54 0.29
C THR A 47 3.83 0.24 -0.93
N ALA A 48 2.99 0.36 -1.93
CA ALA A 48 3.25 1.23 -3.08
C ALA A 48 2.02 2.07 -3.41
N PHE A 49 2.25 3.28 -3.92
CA PHE A 49 1.24 4.25 -4.30
C PHE A 49 1.42 4.65 -5.76
N LYS A 50 0.33 4.69 -6.52
CA LYS A 50 0.24 5.32 -7.84
C LYS A 50 -0.79 6.42 -7.71
N LEU A 51 -0.40 7.64 -8.04
CA LEU A 51 -1.20 8.84 -7.85
C LEU A 51 -1.00 9.78 -9.05
N PRO A 52 -1.99 10.63 -9.38
CA PRO A 52 -1.75 11.80 -10.21
C PRO A 52 -0.66 12.69 -9.60
N SER A 53 0.23 13.22 -10.44
CA SER A 53 1.32 14.12 -10.04
C SER A 53 0.81 15.37 -9.33
N VAL A 54 -0.39 15.86 -9.70
CA VAL A 54 -1.07 16.99 -9.06
C VAL A 54 -1.37 16.75 -7.57
N LEU A 55 -1.54 15.49 -7.15
CA LEU A 55 -1.79 15.14 -5.75
C LEU A 55 -0.50 14.94 -4.94
N TYR A 56 0.67 15.02 -5.58
CA TYR A 56 1.95 14.75 -4.92
C TYR A 56 2.15 15.63 -3.69
N ALA A 57 1.92 16.94 -3.81
CA ALA A 57 2.08 17.86 -2.70
C ALA A 57 1.14 17.49 -1.55
N ASP A 58 -0.14 17.24 -1.83
CA ASP A 58 -1.10 16.95 -0.77
C ASP A 58 -0.81 15.63 -0.04
N VAL A 59 -0.39 14.57 -0.77
CA VAL A 59 -0.20 13.23 -0.19
C VAL A 59 1.18 13.03 0.43
N ILE A 60 2.22 13.64 -0.12
CA ILE A 60 3.62 13.29 0.16
C ILE A 60 4.33 14.30 1.09
N GLN A 61 3.77 15.50 1.27
CA GLN A 61 4.30 16.48 2.25
C GLN A 61 4.31 15.88 3.67
N PRO A 62 5.48 15.79 4.32
CA PRO A 62 6.17 16.97 4.82
C PRO A 62 7.44 17.34 4.04
N VAL A 63 8.05 18.47 4.40
CA VAL A 63 9.19 19.20 3.77
C VAL A 63 10.38 18.36 3.26
N THR A 64 10.49 17.09 3.62
CA THR A 64 11.50 16.15 3.11
C THR A 64 11.35 15.80 1.62
N PHE A 65 10.17 16.03 1.02
CA PHE A 65 9.83 15.65 -0.36
C PHE A 65 9.40 16.85 -1.20
N ARG A 66 10.29 17.84 -1.34
CA ARG A 66 9.87 19.21 -1.74
C ARG A 66 9.19 19.30 -3.10
N GLU A 67 9.69 18.57 -4.09
CA GLU A 67 9.17 18.64 -5.46
C GLU A 67 9.00 17.23 -6.01
N CYS A 68 7.92 17.05 -6.79
CA CYS A 68 7.74 15.83 -7.57
C CYS A 68 8.96 15.69 -8.49
N PRO A 69 9.60 14.51 -8.59
CA PRO A 69 10.71 14.34 -9.51
C PRO A 69 10.30 14.67 -10.95
N ALA A 70 11.24 15.16 -11.75
CA ALA A 70 10.99 15.39 -13.17
C ALA A 70 10.57 14.08 -13.87
N ASP A 71 9.87 14.18 -14.99
CA ASP A 71 9.52 13.01 -15.79
C ASP A 71 10.78 12.22 -16.16
N GLY A 72 10.73 10.90 -16.07
CA GLY A 72 11.91 10.07 -16.27
C GLY A 72 12.74 9.83 -15.00
N VAL A 73 12.68 10.72 -14.00
CA VAL A 73 13.59 10.72 -12.85
C VAL A 73 13.04 9.89 -11.67
N THR A 74 13.95 9.14 -11.03
CA THR A 74 13.69 8.46 -9.76
C THR A 74 14.54 9.06 -8.65
N ILE A 75 13.92 9.36 -7.52
CA ILE A 75 14.60 9.76 -6.29
C ILE A 75 14.43 8.70 -5.20
N ILE A 76 15.42 8.60 -4.31
CA ILE A 76 15.46 7.62 -3.22
C ILE A 76 15.77 8.29 -1.89
N SER A 77 15.23 7.76 -0.79
CA SER A 77 15.59 8.24 0.55
C SER A 77 17.06 7.96 0.84
N ALA A 78 17.75 8.96 1.39
CA ALA A 78 19.17 8.95 1.71
C ALA A 78 19.41 9.56 3.09
N GLN A 79 20.66 9.52 3.56
CA GLN A 79 21.01 9.94 4.92
C GLN A 79 20.60 11.38 5.25
N TYR A 80 20.61 12.28 4.26
CA TYR A 80 20.36 13.71 4.45
C TYR A 80 19.14 14.22 3.65
N GLY A 81 18.25 13.32 3.20
CA GLY A 81 17.08 13.68 2.40
C GLY A 81 16.83 12.71 1.26
N PHE A 82 16.78 13.23 0.04
CA PHE A 82 16.55 12.45 -1.18
C PHE A 82 17.64 12.73 -2.20
N GLU A 83 18.07 11.68 -2.90
CA GLU A 83 19.05 11.76 -4.00
C GLU A 83 18.47 11.13 -5.26
N VAL A 84 18.93 11.59 -6.42
CA VAL A 84 18.58 10.99 -7.72
C VAL A 84 19.29 9.65 -7.87
N GLU A 85 18.59 8.62 -8.32
CA GLU A 85 19.17 7.31 -8.62
C GLU A 85 19.28 7.13 -10.15
N GLU A 86 20.50 7.33 -10.69
CA GLU A 86 20.79 7.38 -12.14
C GLU A 86 20.43 6.10 -12.89
N ASN A 87 20.46 4.94 -12.21
CA ASN A 87 20.17 3.62 -12.79
C ASN A 87 18.97 2.94 -12.11
N ALA A 88 18.03 3.73 -11.61
CA ALA A 88 16.86 3.18 -10.93
C ALA A 88 16.03 2.32 -11.90
N PRO A 89 15.56 1.14 -11.47
CA PRO A 89 14.56 0.42 -12.24
C PRO A 89 13.30 1.28 -12.36
N ASP A 90 12.62 1.20 -13.51
CA ASP A 90 11.34 1.87 -13.67
C ASP A 90 10.32 1.26 -12.70
N LEU A 91 9.83 2.06 -11.75
CA LEU A 91 8.89 1.60 -10.73
C LEU A 91 7.49 1.31 -11.29
N VAL A 92 7.20 1.78 -12.52
CA VAL A 92 5.96 1.44 -13.24
C VAL A 92 5.84 -0.07 -13.43
N ASP A 93 6.95 -0.77 -13.62
CA ASP A 93 6.98 -2.20 -13.81
C ASP A 93 6.42 -2.96 -12.60
N ILE A 94 6.57 -2.44 -11.38
CA ILE A 94 5.99 -3.07 -10.19
C ILE A 94 4.46 -3.03 -10.29
N PHE A 95 3.89 -1.89 -10.68
CA PHE A 95 2.45 -1.79 -10.88
C PHE A 95 1.97 -2.64 -12.06
N LYS A 96 2.75 -2.77 -13.14
CA LYS A 96 2.41 -3.63 -14.29
C LYS A 96 2.54 -5.13 -14.00
N ARG A 97 3.64 -5.58 -13.39
CA ARG A 97 3.93 -7.00 -13.10
C ARG A 97 3.00 -7.58 -12.06
N HIS A 98 2.50 -6.74 -11.17
CA HIS A 98 1.61 -7.15 -10.12
C HIS A 98 0.16 -6.72 -10.35
N ALA A 99 -0.16 -5.99 -11.43
CA ALA A 99 -1.55 -5.79 -11.88
C ALA A 99 -2.18 -7.19 -12.06
N PRO A 100 -3.15 -7.57 -11.23
CA PRO A 100 -3.61 -8.94 -11.18
C PRO A 100 -4.40 -9.31 -12.43
N ASN A 101 -4.51 -10.60 -12.71
CA ASN A 101 -5.62 -11.17 -13.49
C ASN A 101 -6.88 -11.19 -12.59
N GLU A 102 -7.31 -9.96 -12.30
CA GLU A 102 -8.28 -9.39 -11.35
C GLU A 102 -9.35 -10.34 -10.81
N LYS A 103 -9.01 -11.11 -9.77
CA LYS A 103 -10.06 -11.67 -8.90
C LYS A 103 -10.43 -10.62 -7.84
N PRO A 104 -11.72 -10.32 -7.65
CA PRO A 104 -12.19 -9.50 -6.54
C PRO A 104 -11.68 -10.07 -5.22
N VAL A 105 -11.18 -9.20 -4.36
CA VAL A 105 -10.77 -9.54 -3.00
C VAL A 105 -11.81 -8.98 -2.04
N GLU A 106 -12.30 -9.84 -1.16
CA GLU A 106 -13.25 -9.44 -0.13
C GLU A 106 -12.51 -9.03 1.15
N ARG A 107 -12.87 -7.86 1.67
CA ARG A 107 -12.33 -7.31 2.92
C ARG A 107 -13.26 -7.67 4.07
N THR A 108 -12.73 -8.27 5.14
CA THR A 108 -13.55 -8.69 6.30
C THR A 108 -13.43 -7.73 7.49
N PRO A 109 -14.38 -7.76 8.45
CA PRO A 109 -14.22 -7.03 9.71
C PRO A 109 -13.19 -7.67 10.66
N PHE A 110 -12.69 -8.87 10.36
CA PHE A 110 -11.78 -9.61 11.23
C PHE A 110 -10.40 -8.97 11.32
N LEU A 111 -9.89 -8.93 12.54
CA LEU A 111 -8.54 -8.50 12.88
C LEU A 111 -7.82 -9.62 13.60
N GLN A 112 -6.55 -9.77 13.31
CA GLN A 112 -5.67 -10.70 13.97
C GLN A 112 -4.44 -9.98 14.52
N ASP A 113 -4.04 -10.34 15.74
CA ASP A 113 -2.76 -9.92 16.27
C ASP A 113 -1.60 -10.61 15.52
N ILE A 114 -0.68 -9.80 15.03
CA ILE A 114 0.55 -10.28 14.41
C ILE A 114 1.71 -10.14 15.42
N PRO A 115 2.49 -11.20 15.66
CA PRO A 115 3.70 -11.09 16.45
C PRO A 115 4.75 -10.29 15.65
N THR A 116 4.90 -9.01 15.97
CA THR A 116 5.94 -8.15 15.35
C THR A 116 7.13 -7.98 16.28
N GLY A 117 7.98 -9.02 16.36
CA GLY A 117 9.28 -8.93 17.05
C GLY A 117 9.20 -8.41 18.50
N LYS A 118 10.30 -7.80 18.98
CA LYS A 118 10.59 -7.73 20.43
C LYS A 118 9.66 -6.86 21.30
N LYS A 119 8.82 -5.95 20.81
CA LYS A 119 8.03 -5.06 21.72
C LYS A 119 6.68 -4.49 21.22
N LYS A 120 6.22 -4.75 20.01
CA LYS A 120 4.87 -4.35 19.58
C LYS A 120 4.19 -5.55 18.95
N SER A 121 2.95 -5.83 19.29
CA SER A 121 2.05 -6.58 18.42
C SER A 121 1.45 -5.59 17.43
N GLY A 122 1.35 -5.99 16.16
CA GLY A 122 0.57 -5.26 15.16
C GLY A 122 -0.80 -5.90 15.00
N LEU A 123 -1.71 -5.23 14.28
CA LEU A 123 -2.96 -5.83 13.85
C LEU A 123 -2.91 -6.09 12.35
N ALA A 124 -3.43 -7.22 11.89
CA ALA A 124 -3.64 -7.52 10.49
C ALA A 124 -5.14 -7.68 10.20
N ARG A 125 -5.58 -7.06 9.11
CA ARG A 125 -6.90 -7.20 8.51
C ARG A 125 -6.93 -8.47 7.67
N LEU A 126 -7.95 -9.29 7.87
CA LEU A 126 -8.20 -10.42 6.99
C LEU A 126 -8.97 -9.98 5.74
N PHE A 127 -8.39 -10.32 4.59
CA PHE A 127 -9.02 -10.32 3.28
C PHE A 127 -9.09 -11.76 2.76
N HIS A 128 -9.89 -12.03 1.74
CA HIS A 128 -9.92 -13.35 1.12
C HIS A 128 -10.33 -13.33 -0.36
N ILE A 129 -9.98 -14.42 -1.04
CA ILE A 129 -10.52 -14.79 -2.35
C ILE A 129 -11.01 -16.23 -2.23
N GLY A 130 -12.33 -16.42 -2.16
CA GLY A 130 -12.92 -17.69 -1.74
C GLY A 130 -12.38 -18.10 -0.37
N THR A 131 -11.81 -19.31 -0.27
CA THR A 131 -11.20 -19.84 0.96
C THR A 131 -9.74 -19.41 1.19
N THR A 132 -9.14 -18.65 0.27
CA THR A 132 -7.73 -18.23 0.38
C THR A 132 -7.62 -16.98 1.25
N PRO A 133 -7.02 -17.04 2.45
CA PRO A 133 -6.79 -15.86 3.26
C PRO A 133 -5.66 -14.99 2.71
N ILE A 134 -5.79 -13.68 2.92
CA ILE A 134 -4.75 -12.69 2.70
C ILE A 134 -4.74 -11.77 3.92
N LEU A 135 -3.62 -11.73 4.65
CA LEU A 135 -3.48 -10.84 5.81
C LEU A 135 -2.76 -9.57 5.39
N ILE A 136 -3.37 -8.41 5.58
CA ILE A 136 -2.76 -7.10 5.34
C ILE A 136 -2.56 -6.39 6.67
N ASN A 137 -1.41 -5.77 6.90
CA ASN A 137 -1.23 -4.93 8.09
C ASN A 137 -2.32 -3.85 8.15
N ALA A 138 -3.00 -3.73 9.30
CA ALA A 138 -4.11 -2.81 9.50
C ALA A 138 -3.71 -1.34 9.28
N ASP A 139 -2.44 -0.99 9.49
CA ASP A 139 -1.92 0.35 9.19
C ASP A 139 -2.01 0.65 7.68
N TYR A 140 -1.68 -0.32 6.82
CA TYR A 140 -1.74 -0.17 5.37
C TYR A 140 -3.18 -0.19 4.85
N ASP A 141 -4.00 -1.10 5.39
CA ASP A 141 -5.45 -1.12 5.13
C ASP A 141 -6.11 0.22 5.46
N SER A 142 -5.67 0.88 6.55
CA SER A 142 -6.21 2.17 6.99
C SER A 142 -5.82 3.39 6.13
N MET A 143 -4.93 3.20 5.13
CA MET A 143 -4.51 4.29 4.24
C MET A 143 -5.59 4.67 3.22
N VAL A 144 -6.56 3.78 2.98
CA VAL A 144 -7.64 4.00 2.01
C VAL A 144 -9.01 3.83 2.67
N ASN A 145 -10.00 4.56 2.15
CA ASN A 145 -11.38 4.40 2.56
C ASN A 145 -11.95 3.14 1.91
N PRO A 146 -12.32 2.09 2.67
CA PRO A 146 -12.80 0.84 2.10
C PRO A 146 -14.12 0.95 1.33
N VAL A 147 -14.86 2.06 1.49
CA VAL A 147 -16.09 2.33 0.72
C VAL A 147 -15.78 2.93 -0.66
N GLN A 148 -14.64 3.61 -0.80
CA GLN A 148 -14.27 4.33 -2.03
C GLN A 148 -13.24 3.57 -2.87
N PHE A 149 -12.75 2.43 -2.38
CA PHE A 149 -11.75 1.62 -3.04
C PHE A 149 -12.27 0.20 -3.30
N THR A 150 -11.94 -0.34 -4.46
CA THR A 150 -12.15 -1.74 -4.83
C THR A 150 -10.86 -2.51 -4.65
N TYR A 151 -10.94 -3.74 -4.16
CA TYR A 151 -9.77 -4.56 -3.84
C TYR A 151 -9.63 -5.71 -4.84
N HIS A 152 -8.41 -5.87 -5.36
CA HIS A 152 -8.06 -6.90 -6.33
C HIS A 152 -6.83 -7.67 -5.89
N GLY A 153 -6.68 -8.92 -6.34
CA GLY A 153 -5.54 -9.75 -5.94
C GLY A 153 -5.49 -11.07 -6.69
N THR A 154 -4.74 -12.02 -6.15
CA THR A 154 -4.66 -13.38 -6.70
C THR A 154 -4.77 -14.43 -5.60
N THR A 155 -5.17 -15.65 -5.96
CA THR A 155 -5.31 -16.78 -5.03
C THR A 155 -3.98 -17.39 -4.58
N ARG A 156 -2.83 -16.78 -4.93
CA ARG A 156 -1.55 -17.16 -4.33
C ARG A 156 -1.53 -16.52 -2.94
N GLY A 157 -1.46 -17.31 -1.87
CA GLY A 157 -1.57 -16.87 -0.46
C GLY A 157 -0.51 -15.87 0.06
N TYR A 158 0.21 -15.22 -0.86
CA TYR A 158 1.15 -14.13 -0.61
C TYR A 158 1.13 -13.08 -1.73
N SER A 159 0.04 -12.99 -2.49
CA SER A 159 -0.11 -11.95 -3.51
C SER A 159 -0.48 -10.61 -2.89
N PRO A 160 0.08 -9.50 -3.39
CA PRO A 160 -0.32 -8.17 -2.96
C PRO A 160 -1.80 -7.90 -3.20
N VAL A 161 -2.39 -7.08 -2.33
CA VAL A 161 -3.74 -6.56 -2.51
C VAL A 161 -3.64 -5.19 -3.18
N TYR A 162 -4.40 -5.03 -4.26
CA TYR A 162 -4.51 -3.83 -5.06
C TYR A 162 -5.79 -3.10 -4.70
N ALA A 163 -5.68 -2.03 -3.92
CA ALA A 163 -6.79 -1.12 -3.70
C ALA A 163 -6.80 -0.07 -4.81
N VAL A 164 -7.85 -0.04 -5.62
CA VAL A 164 -8.03 0.91 -6.73
C VAL A 164 -9.22 1.80 -6.42
N SER A 165 -9.04 3.12 -6.49
CA SER A 165 -10.14 4.06 -6.26
C SER A 165 -11.25 3.81 -7.28
N ALA A 166 -12.49 3.72 -6.79
CA ALA A 166 -13.66 3.49 -7.62
C ALA A 166 -14.01 4.72 -8.49
N SER A 167 -13.59 5.92 -8.08
CA SER A 167 -13.83 7.16 -8.83
C SER A 167 -12.71 7.49 -9.81
N ASP A 168 -11.48 7.05 -9.55
CA ASP A 168 -10.32 7.34 -10.37
C ASP A 168 -9.26 6.23 -10.29
N PRO A 169 -9.18 5.32 -11.28
CA PRO A 169 -8.22 4.22 -11.30
C PRO A 169 -6.74 4.62 -11.39
N THR A 170 -6.45 5.90 -11.63
CA THR A 170 -5.08 6.43 -11.54
C THR A 170 -4.60 6.51 -10.09
N ILE A 171 -5.52 6.48 -9.12
CA ILE A 171 -5.24 6.40 -7.69
C ILE A 171 -5.33 4.93 -7.26
N SER A 172 -4.18 4.34 -6.92
CA SER A 172 -4.15 2.97 -6.40
C SER A 172 -3.06 2.76 -5.36
N VAL A 173 -3.34 1.88 -4.40
CA VAL A 173 -2.43 1.48 -3.33
C VAL A 173 -2.22 -0.03 -3.39
N ILE A 174 -0.97 -0.47 -3.41
CA ILE A 174 -0.57 -1.87 -3.33
C ILE A 174 -0.15 -2.15 -1.90
N MET A 175 -0.71 -3.18 -1.28
CA MET A 175 -0.38 -3.58 0.08
C MET A 175 0.22 -4.99 0.04
N LEU A 176 1.46 -5.15 0.52
CA LEU A 176 2.07 -6.46 0.62
C LEU A 176 1.43 -7.25 1.77
N PRO A 177 1.19 -8.55 1.56
CA PRO A 177 0.57 -9.38 2.57
C PRO A 177 1.59 -9.88 3.57
N ILE A 178 1.04 -10.30 4.71
CA ILE A 178 1.72 -11.05 5.75
C ILE A 178 1.33 -12.51 5.55
N LYS A 179 2.26 -13.42 5.86
CA LYS A 179 2.01 -14.85 5.76
C LYS A 179 0.89 -15.22 6.72
N PRO A 180 -0.23 -15.79 6.26
CA PRO A 180 -1.27 -16.32 7.14
C PRO A 180 -0.71 -17.42 8.04
N THR A 181 -1.21 -17.51 9.28
CA THR A 181 -0.95 -18.66 10.14
C THR A 181 -1.85 -19.83 9.73
N ALA A 182 -1.46 -21.07 10.07
CA ALA A 182 -2.28 -22.25 9.78
C ALA A 182 -3.69 -22.16 10.42
N GLU A 183 -3.80 -21.50 11.58
CA GLU A 183 -5.08 -21.24 12.25
C GLU A 183 -6.00 -20.36 11.40
N VAL A 184 -5.45 -19.33 10.76
CA VAL A 184 -6.19 -18.40 9.89
C VAL A 184 -6.61 -19.08 8.61
N GLU A 185 -5.73 -19.88 8.03
CA GLU A 185 -6.05 -20.70 6.87
C GLU A 185 -7.20 -21.66 7.18
N THR A 186 -7.17 -22.29 8.36
CA THR A 186 -8.23 -23.20 8.81
C THR A 186 -9.54 -22.45 9.06
N LEU A 187 -9.47 -21.28 9.72
CA LEU A 187 -10.63 -20.43 9.96
C LEU A 187 -11.27 -19.98 8.65
N CYS A 188 -10.48 -19.46 7.71
CA CYS A 188 -11.00 -19.01 6.41
C CYS A 188 -11.60 -20.16 5.61
N LYS A 189 -10.96 -21.33 5.60
CA LYS A 189 -11.56 -22.52 5.02
C LYS A 189 -12.92 -22.83 5.64
N LYS A 190 -13.05 -22.80 6.97
CA LYS A 190 -14.33 -23.07 7.64
C LYS A 190 -15.39 -22.00 7.38
N MET A 191 -14.99 -20.75 7.29
CA MET A 191 -15.91 -19.62 7.14
C MET A 191 -16.40 -19.43 5.70
N PHE A 192 -15.56 -19.76 4.73
CA PHE A 192 -15.77 -19.46 3.31
C PHE A 192 -15.72 -20.72 2.43
N SER A 193 -15.69 -21.92 3.02
CA SER A 193 -16.05 -23.15 2.30
C SER A 193 -17.55 -23.11 2.07
N GLU A 194 -17.96 -23.12 0.80
CA GLU A 194 -19.32 -23.51 0.44
C GLU A 194 -19.67 -24.89 1.03
#